data_AF-A0A133KSD1-F1
#
_entry.id   AF-A0A133KSD1-F1
#
_cell.length_a   1.000
_cell.length_b   1.000
_cell.length_c   1.000
_cell.angle_alpha   90.00
_cell.angle_beta   90.00
_cell.angle_gamma   90.00
#
_symmetry.space_group_name_H-M   'P 1'
#
loop_
_entity.id
_entity.type
_entity.pdbx_description
1 polymer ?
#
loop_
_entity_poly.entity_id
_entity_poly.type
_entity_poly.pdbx_seq_one_letter_code
_entity_poly.pdbx_strand_id
1 'polypeptide(L)'
;MDELDEARRELADLTEWWKTEPPREVRDVQRIIDVAREASEKAEHANPFTRGWLRHAAERTAAEQSQLLKQTAPWLENTTIPATYAEANAFRTNASKATLDHMRKPYEDRVRRLNRSRFNERIKQRLAENIETAKTTHEPIPQPHHRHSR
;
A
#
# COMPACT_ATOMS: atom_id res chain seq x y z
N MET A 1 24.46 -4.27 7.68
CA MET A 1 23.20 -3.51 7.83
C MET A 1 22.11 -4.50 8.20
N ASP A 2 21.21 -4.13 9.10
CA ASP A 2 20.04 -4.95 9.43
C ASP A 2 19.04 -4.91 8.28
N GLU A 3 18.52 -6.08 7.86
CA GLU A 3 17.59 -6.18 6.73
C GLU A 3 16.31 -5.35 6.96
N LEU A 4 15.87 -5.23 8.21
CA LEU A 4 14.74 -4.37 8.59
C LEU A 4 15.05 -2.88 8.37
N ASP A 5 16.26 -2.45 8.70
CA ASP A 5 16.66 -1.05 8.53
C ASP A 5 16.86 -0.70 7.06
N GLU A 6 17.37 -1.64 6.27
CA GLU A 6 17.45 -1.52 4.80
C GLU A 6 16.05 -1.42 4.17
N ALA A 7 15.12 -2.30 4.54
CA ALA A 7 13.75 -2.26 4.03
C ALA A 7 13.01 -0.96 4.42
N ARG A 8 13.27 -0.42 5.62
CA ARG A 8 12.71 0.87 6.05
C ARG A 8 13.29 2.04 5.25
N ARG A 9 14.60 2.01 5.01
CA ARG A 9 15.28 3.03 4.22
C ARG A 9 14.79 3.01 2.77
N GLU A 10 14.71 1.84 2.16
CA GLU A 10 14.17 1.67 0.81
C GLU A 10 12.75 2.22 0.68
N LEU A 11 11.86 1.89 1.63
CA LEU A 11 10.48 2.43 1.64
C LEU A 11 10.46 3.96 1.77
N ALA A 12 11.35 4.54 2.58
CA ALA A 12 11.46 5.98 2.74
C ALA A 12 11.98 6.65 1.46
N ASP A 13 13.05 6.11 0.87
CA ASP A 13 13.66 6.60 -0.37
C ASP A 13 12.66 6.55 -1.53
N LEU A 14 11.90 5.44 -1.66
CA LEU A 14 10.84 5.31 -2.66
C LEU A 14 9.70 6.30 -2.42
N THR A 15 9.28 6.48 -1.17
CA THR A 15 8.20 7.42 -0.83
C THR A 15 8.59 8.85 -1.15
N GLU A 16 9.86 9.21 -0.96
CA GLU A 16 10.37 10.52 -1.34
C GLU A 16 10.46 10.66 -2.86
N TRP A 17 11.05 9.69 -3.54
CA TRP A 17 11.19 9.71 -5.00
C TRP A 17 9.83 9.78 -5.72
N TRP A 18 8.82 9.05 -5.23
CA TRP A 18 7.48 9.05 -5.81
C TRP A 18 6.69 10.35 -5.61
N LYS A 19 7.17 11.29 -4.80
CA LYS A 19 6.60 12.65 -4.78
C LYS A 19 6.93 13.42 -6.05
N THR A 20 8.11 13.16 -6.62
CA THR A 20 8.60 13.84 -7.84
C THR A 20 8.35 13.02 -9.10
N GLU A 21 8.57 11.71 -9.03
CA GLU A 21 8.46 10.81 -10.18
C GLU A 21 7.52 9.66 -9.82
N PRO A 22 6.22 9.75 -10.15
CA PRO A 22 5.27 8.71 -9.80
C PRO A 22 5.58 7.39 -10.53
N PRO A 23 5.18 6.25 -9.95
CA PRO A 23 5.29 4.94 -10.60
C PRO A 23 4.69 4.95 -12.02
N ARG A 24 5.21 4.09 -12.89
CA ARG A 24 4.71 3.95 -14.26
C ARG A 24 3.21 3.62 -14.27
N GLU A 25 2.77 2.78 -13.35
CA GLU A 25 1.39 2.35 -13.17
C GLU A 25 0.47 3.53 -12.86
N VAL A 26 0.89 4.47 -12.01
CA VAL A 26 0.14 5.68 -11.71
C VAL A 26 0.00 6.54 -12.97
N ARG A 27 1.08 6.69 -13.75
CA ARG A 27 1.07 7.47 -15.01
C ARG A 27 0.20 6.81 -16.08
N ASP A 28 0.23 5.50 -16.19
CA ASP A 28 -0.58 4.75 -17.16
C ASP A 28 -2.08 4.85 -16.82
N VAL A 29 -2.43 4.68 -15.53
CA VAL A 29 -3.81 4.91 -15.04
C VAL A 29 -4.25 6.35 -15.29
N GLN A 30 -3.42 7.34 -14.98
CA GLN A 30 -3.73 8.75 -15.24
C GLN A 30 -3.97 9.00 -16.73
N ARG A 31 -3.11 8.49 -17.61
CA ARG A 31 -3.24 8.68 -19.07
C ARG A 31 -4.58 8.16 -19.60
N ILE A 32 -5.03 6.99 -19.15
CA ILE A 32 -6.31 6.40 -19.54
C ILE A 32 -7.48 7.29 -19.08
N ILE A 33 -7.42 7.76 -17.83
CA ILE A 33 -8.48 8.60 -17.26
C ILE A 33 -8.49 10.00 -17.91
N ASP A 34 -7.32 10.55 -18.22
CA ASP A 34 -7.16 11.87 -18.82
C ASP A 34 -7.84 11.95 -20.19
N VAL A 35 -7.83 10.87 -20.99
CA VAL A 35 -8.56 10.81 -22.27
C VAL A 35 -10.07 11.00 -22.09
N ALA A 36 -10.66 10.32 -21.10
CA ALA A 36 -12.08 10.46 -20.79
C ALA A 36 -12.39 11.83 -20.16
N ARG A 37 -11.50 12.33 -19.29
CA ARG A 37 -11.63 13.65 -18.65
C ARG A 37 -11.62 14.77 -19.68
N GLU A 38 -10.70 14.74 -20.65
CA GLU A 38 -10.61 15.72 -21.73
C GLU A 38 -11.84 15.69 -22.65
N ALA A 39 -12.41 14.51 -22.91
CA ALA A 39 -13.64 14.40 -23.68
C ALA A 39 -14.82 15.05 -22.94
N SER A 40 -14.92 14.82 -21.63
CA SER A 40 -15.93 15.46 -20.77
C SER A 40 -15.75 16.98 -20.69
N GLU A 41 -14.51 17.46 -20.56
CA GLU A 41 -14.19 18.89 -20.55
C GLU A 41 -14.62 19.58 -21.85
N LYS A 42 -14.34 18.96 -22.99
CA LYS A 42 -14.77 19.45 -24.30
C LYS A 42 -16.29 19.52 -24.42
N ALA A 43 -17.01 18.55 -23.87
CA ALA A 43 -18.47 18.53 -23.89
C ALA A 43 -19.08 19.62 -22.98
N GLU A 44 -18.50 19.89 -21.82
CA GLU A 44 -18.98 20.93 -20.89
C GLU A 44 -18.83 22.34 -21.48
N HIS A 45 -17.70 22.62 -22.13
CA HIS A 45 -17.42 23.92 -22.76
C HIS A 45 -18.03 24.05 -24.16
N ALA A 46 -18.75 23.04 -24.64
CA ALA A 46 -19.35 23.03 -25.97
C ALA A 46 -20.50 24.04 -26.11
N ASN A 47 -20.57 24.59 -27.32
CA ASN A 47 -21.66 25.42 -27.82
C ASN A 47 -22.98 24.61 -27.78
N PRO A 48 -24.16 25.24 -27.56
CA PRO A 48 -25.43 24.52 -27.48
C PRO A 48 -25.74 23.58 -28.65
N PHE A 49 -25.28 23.93 -29.85
CA PHE A 49 -25.50 23.15 -31.08
C PHE A 49 -24.70 21.84 -31.15
N THR A 50 -23.54 21.76 -30.52
CA THR A 50 -22.66 20.56 -30.53
C THR A 50 -22.63 19.83 -29.20
N ARG A 51 -23.13 20.45 -28.13
CA ARG A 51 -23.10 19.94 -26.75
C ARG A 51 -23.71 18.55 -26.61
N GLY A 52 -24.88 18.29 -27.22
CA GLY A 52 -25.53 16.98 -27.13
C GLY A 52 -24.69 15.86 -27.74
N TRP A 53 -24.13 16.11 -28.94
CA TRP A 53 -23.25 15.14 -29.61
C TRP A 53 -21.95 14.91 -28.84
N LEU A 54 -21.31 15.97 -28.35
CA LEU A 54 -20.08 15.87 -27.58
C LEU A 54 -20.30 15.16 -26.24
N ARG A 55 -21.45 15.33 -25.59
CA ARG A 55 -21.79 14.59 -24.38
C ARG A 55 -21.88 13.10 -24.64
N HIS A 56 -22.56 12.68 -25.71
CA HIS A 56 -22.61 11.27 -26.08
C HIS A 56 -21.24 10.72 -26.49
N ALA A 57 -20.40 11.54 -27.14
CA ALA A 57 -19.02 11.16 -27.43
C ALA A 57 -18.21 10.95 -26.14
N ALA A 58 -18.34 11.85 -25.15
CA ALA A 58 -17.69 11.73 -23.85
C ALA A 58 -18.17 10.50 -23.07
N GLU A 59 -19.47 10.20 -23.08
CA GLU A 59 -20.04 8.98 -22.48
C GLU A 59 -19.44 7.71 -23.11
N ARG A 60 -19.30 7.68 -24.44
CA ARG A 60 -18.65 6.56 -25.15
C ARG A 60 -17.17 6.44 -24.80
N THR A 61 -16.44 7.55 -24.84
CA THR A 61 -15.01 7.56 -24.46
C THR A 61 -14.82 7.10 -23.02
N ALA A 62 -15.65 7.56 -22.08
CA ALA A 62 -15.59 7.13 -20.69
C ALA A 62 -15.82 5.61 -20.56
N ALA A 63 -16.79 5.04 -21.29
CA ALA A 63 -17.03 3.59 -21.29
C ALA A 63 -15.85 2.79 -21.87
N GLU A 64 -15.28 3.23 -22.99
CA GLU A 64 -14.12 2.59 -23.63
C GLU A 64 -12.88 2.65 -22.73
N GLN A 65 -12.60 3.83 -22.15
CA GLN A 65 -11.50 4.00 -21.21
C GLN A 65 -11.72 3.24 -19.91
N SER A 66 -12.97 3.04 -19.46
CA SER A 66 -13.27 2.19 -18.30
C SER A 66 -12.89 0.73 -18.55
N GLN A 67 -13.17 0.22 -19.75
CA GLN A 67 -12.77 -1.14 -20.13
C GLN A 67 -11.24 -1.26 -20.21
N LEU A 68 -10.56 -0.27 -20.79
CA LEU A 68 -9.10 -0.25 -20.86
C LEU A 68 -8.48 -0.17 -19.46
N LEU A 69 -9.05 0.65 -18.57
CA LEU A 69 -8.61 0.77 -17.19
C LEU A 69 -8.78 -0.56 -16.44
N LYS A 70 -9.88 -1.28 -16.66
CA LYS A 70 -10.11 -2.61 -16.08
C LYS A 70 -9.07 -3.64 -16.52
N GLN A 71 -8.60 -3.58 -17.77
CA GLN A 71 -7.55 -4.46 -18.27
C GLN A 71 -6.17 -4.07 -17.73
N THR A 72 -5.90 -2.75 -17.64
CA THR A 72 -4.59 -2.22 -17.23
C THR A 72 -4.35 -2.33 -15.72
N ALA A 73 -5.40 -2.09 -14.92
CA ALA A 73 -5.35 -2.10 -13.47
C ALA A 73 -6.50 -2.95 -12.89
N PRO A 74 -6.49 -4.28 -13.09
CA PRO A 74 -7.56 -5.17 -12.62
C PRO A 74 -7.67 -5.23 -11.08
N TRP A 75 -6.64 -4.79 -10.36
CA TRP A 75 -6.63 -4.67 -8.91
C TRP A 75 -7.33 -3.41 -8.38
N LEU A 76 -7.74 -2.48 -9.24
CA LEU A 76 -8.47 -1.28 -8.86
C LEU A 76 -9.95 -1.64 -8.62
N GLU A 77 -10.48 -1.32 -7.44
CA GLU A 77 -11.85 -1.70 -7.05
C GLU A 77 -12.92 -1.06 -7.95
N ASN A 78 -12.72 0.19 -8.36
CA ASN A 78 -13.61 0.90 -9.26
C ASN A 78 -12.85 1.33 -10.52
N THR A 79 -13.29 0.82 -11.67
CA THR A 79 -12.72 1.10 -13.00
C THR A 79 -13.70 1.85 -13.90
N THR A 80 -14.87 2.22 -13.39
CA THR A 80 -15.88 2.98 -14.12
C THR A 80 -15.57 4.46 -14.04
N ILE A 81 -15.10 5.02 -15.16
CA ILE A 81 -14.79 6.44 -15.30
C ILE A 81 -16.09 7.22 -15.54
N PRO A 82 -16.37 8.27 -14.74
CA PRO A 82 -17.51 9.15 -14.96
C PRO A 82 -17.41 9.97 -16.26
N ALA A 83 -18.56 10.32 -16.84
CA ALA A 83 -18.64 11.08 -18.09
C ALA A 83 -18.79 12.60 -17.89
N THR A 84 -18.64 13.09 -16.66
CA THR A 84 -18.58 14.53 -16.34
C THR A 84 -17.15 14.91 -15.95
N TYR A 85 -16.73 16.16 -16.22
CA TYR A 85 -15.36 16.57 -15.96
C TYR A 85 -15.04 16.55 -14.46
N ALA A 86 -15.95 17.11 -13.64
CA ALA A 86 -15.76 17.19 -12.19
C ALA A 86 -15.60 15.80 -11.56
N GLU A 87 -16.46 14.85 -11.92
CA GLU A 87 -16.39 13.48 -11.41
C GLU A 87 -15.19 12.72 -11.98
N ALA A 88 -14.85 12.89 -13.26
CA ALA A 88 -13.67 12.29 -13.87
C ALA A 88 -12.37 12.81 -13.23
N ASN A 89 -12.30 14.09 -12.87
CA ASN A 89 -11.14 14.68 -12.20
C ASN A 89 -10.99 14.17 -10.75
N ALA A 90 -12.10 14.03 -10.02
CA ALA A 90 -12.10 13.39 -8.71
C ALA A 90 -11.69 11.91 -8.82
N PHE A 91 -12.22 11.20 -9.81
CA PHE A 91 -11.88 9.81 -10.10
C PHE A 91 -10.38 9.65 -10.41
N ARG A 92 -9.80 10.52 -11.25
CA ARG A 92 -8.36 10.55 -11.55
C ARG A 92 -7.51 10.62 -10.28
N THR A 93 -7.88 11.52 -9.37
CA THR A 93 -7.16 11.73 -8.10
C THR A 93 -7.25 10.49 -7.22
N ASN A 94 -8.45 9.94 -7.04
CA ASN A 94 -8.68 8.76 -6.22
C ASN A 94 -8.01 7.51 -6.79
N ALA A 95 -8.12 7.28 -8.10
CA ALA A 95 -7.48 6.17 -8.78
C ALA A 95 -5.96 6.26 -8.67
N SER A 96 -5.37 7.45 -8.88
CA SER A 96 -3.92 7.68 -8.73
C SER A 96 -3.45 7.33 -7.32
N LYS A 97 -4.19 7.75 -6.28
CA LYS A 97 -3.89 7.44 -4.89
C LYS A 97 -3.98 5.94 -4.62
N ALA A 98 -5.07 5.30 -5.05
CA ALA A 98 -5.26 3.86 -4.88
C ALA A 98 -4.17 3.05 -5.59
N THR A 99 -3.74 3.46 -6.78
CA THR A 99 -2.63 2.84 -7.49
C THR A 99 -1.31 3.05 -6.74
N LEU A 100 -1.03 4.26 -6.25
CA LEU A 100 0.19 4.51 -5.46
C LEU A 100 0.22 3.65 -4.18
N ASP A 101 -0.90 3.54 -3.48
CA ASP A 101 -1.03 2.70 -2.28
C ASP A 101 -0.84 1.21 -2.63
N HIS A 102 -1.39 0.75 -3.75
CA HIS A 102 -1.16 -0.61 -4.26
C HIS A 102 0.33 -0.87 -4.51
N MET A 103 1.03 0.07 -5.15
CA MET A 103 2.47 -0.05 -5.44
C MET A 103 3.34 0.01 -4.18
N ARG A 104 2.90 0.73 -3.15
CA ARG A 104 3.62 0.85 -1.87
C ARG A 104 3.47 -0.41 -1.00
N LYS A 105 2.32 -1.08 -1.08
CA LYS A 105 1.94 -2.21 -0.21
C LYS A 105 3.00 -3.32 -0.10
N PRO A 106 3.66 -3.80 -1.17
CA PRO A 106 4.69 -4.84 -1.06
C PRO A 106 5.88 -4.45 -0.16
N TYR A 107 6.28 -3.18 -0.18
CA TYR A 107 7.38 -2.65 0.64
C TYR A 107 6.96 -2.50 2.11
N GLU A 108 5.75 -1.99 2.34
CA GLU A 108 5.16 -1.92 3.69
C GLU A 108 5.00 -3.32 4.31
N ASP A 109 4.53 -4.29 3.52
CA ASP A 109 4.39 -5.67 3.96
C ASP A 109 5.75 -6.32 4.24
N ARG A 110 6.80 -6.01 3.45
CA ARG A 110 8.18 -6.45 3.73
C ARG A 110 8.66 -5.93 5.09
N VAL A 111 8.54 -4.62 5.34
CA VAL A 111 8.91 -4.01 6.62
C VAL A 111 8.14 -4.63 7.77
N ARG A 112 6.82 -4.82 7.60
CA ARG A 112 5.96 -5.43 8.62
C ARG A 112 6.38 -6.86 8.95
N ARG A 113 6.68 -7.68 7.94
CA ARG A 113 7.16 -9.07 8.14
C ARG A 113 8.49 -9.11 8.89
N LEU A 114 9.47 -8.31 8.46
CA LEU A 114 10.80 -8.26 9.08
C LEU A 114 10.72 -7.77 10.53
N ASN A 115 9.90 -6.74 10.80
CA ASN A 115 9.70 -6.23 12.15
C ASN A 115 9.10 -7.31 13.07
N ARG A 116 8.15 -8.10 12.55
CA ARG A 116 7.57 -9.24 13.30
C ARG A 116 8.59 -10.34 13.57
N SER A 117 9.46 -10.66 12.60
CA SER A 117 10.52 -11.66 12.79
C SER A 117 11.49 -11.23 13.90
N ARG A 118 11.98 -9.99 13.83
CA ARG A 118 12.86 -9.41 14.85
C ARG A 118 12.25 -9.40 16.25
N PHE A 119 10.96 -9.07 16.33
CA PHE A 119 10.24 -9.11 17.60
C PHE A 119 10.18 -10.53 18.19
N ASN A 120 9.87 -11.52 17.36
CA ASN A 120 9.81 -12.93 17.79
C ASN A 120 11.18 -13.47 18.22
N GLU A 121 12.26 -13.10 17.51
CA GLU A 121 13.63 -13.46 17.89
C GLU A 121 14.01 -12.87 19.24
N ARG A 122 13.70 -11.61 19.49
CA ARG A 122 13.91 -10.97 20.81
C ARG A 122 13.17 -11.67 21.93
N ILE A 123 11.93 -12.13 21.69
CA ILE A 123 11.19 -12.92 22.68
C ILE A 123 11.89 -14.25 22.96
N LYS A 124 12.34 -14.96 21.92
CA LYS A 124 13.04 -16.25 22.07
C LYS A 124 14.35 -16.09 22.83
N GLN A 125 15.13 -15.05 22.55
CA GLN A 125 16.37 -14.74 23.25
C GLN A 125 16.11 -14.49 24.74
N ARG A 126 15.16 -13.60 25.07
CA ARG A 126 14.80 -13.33 26.48
C ARG A 126 14.29 -14.58 27.21
N LEU A 127 13.54 -15.44 26.53
CA LEU A 127 13.09 -16.70 27.11
C LEU A 127 14.27 -17.64 27.40
N ALA A 128 15.21 -17.77 26.46
CA ALA A 128 16.41 -18.58 26.64
C ALA A 128 17.28 -18.06 27.79
N GLU A 129 17.51 -16.74 27.86
CA GLU A 129 18.23 -16.08 28.96
C GLU A 129 17.57 -16.33 30.32
N ASN A 130 16.24 -16.22 30.39
CA ASN A 130 15.49 -16.50 31.62
C ASN A 130 15.60 -17.97 32.04
N ILE A 131 15.57 -18.91 31.09
CA ILE A 131 15.72 -20.35 31.37
C ILE A 131 17.15 -20.66 31.86
N GLU A 132 18.17 -20.09 31.22
CA GLU A 132 19.57 -20.20 31.66
C GLU A 132 19.71 -19.68 33.09
N THR A 133 19.18 -18.48 33.36
CA THR A 133 19.22 -17.86 34.70
C THR A 133 18.50 -18.72 35.75
N ALA A 134 17.35 -19.32 35.40
CA ALA A 134 16.61 -20.20 36.31
C ALA A 134 17.38 -21.50 36.64
N LYS A 135 18.14 -22.04 35.68
CA LYS A 135 18.99 -23.23 35.91
C LYS A 135 20.16 -22.90 36.85
N THR A 136 20.77 -21.73 36.72
CA THR A 136 21.91 -21.31 37.54
C THR A 136 21.51 -20.83 38.94
N THR A 137 20.24 -20.45 39.13
CA THR A 137 19.73 -19.91 40.41
C THR A 137 19.13 -20.99 41.31
N HIS A 138 19.11 -22.26 40.90
CA HIS A 138 18.63 -23.34 41.77
C HIS A 138 19.64 -23.62 42.89
N GLU A 139 19.54 -22.88 43.99
CA GLU A 139 20.23 -23.18 45.24
C GLU A 139 19.81 -24.58 45.73
N PRO A 140 20.76 -25.45 46.14
CA PRO A 140 20.41 -26.75 46.70
C PRO A 140 19.64 -26.51 48.00
N ILE A 141 18.42 -27.05 48.08
CA ILE A 141 17.60 -27.04 49.30
C ILE A 141 18.48 -27.60 50.44
N PRO A 142 18.69 -26.85 51.54
CA PRO A 142 19.51 -27.33 52.64
C PRO A 142 18.91 -28.63 53.19
N GLN A 143 19.69 -29.71 53.15
CA GLN A 143 19.25 -31.00 53.69
C GLN A 143 18.99 -30.86 55.20
N PRO A 144 17.84 -31.33 55.70
CA PRO A 144 17.54 -31.26 57.12
C PRO A 144 18.55 -32.11 57.88
N HIS A 145 19.36 -31.47 58.72
CA HIS A 145 20.31 -32.16 59.58
C HIS A 145 19.49 -32.95 60.60
N HIS A 146 19.45 -34.28 60.46
CA HIS A 146 18.86 -35.15 61.47
C HIS A 146 19.67 -35.02 62.76
N ARG A 147 19.11 -34.24 63.70
CA ARG A 147 19.63 -34.12 65.06
C ARG A 147 19.33 -35.44 65.78
N HIS A 148 20.30 -36.33 65.82
CA HIS A 148 20.27 -37.49 66.71
C HIS A 148 20.36 -36.98 68.16
N SER A 149 19.22 -36.94 68.85
CA SER A 149 19.18 -36.82 70.30
C SER A 149 19.59 -38.16 70.91
N ARG A 150 20.60 -38.10 71.79
CA ARG A 150 21.00 -39.19 72.70
C ARG A 150 19.97 -39.38 73.80
#